data_AF-A0A8X6WTY2-F1
#
_entry.id   AF-A0A8X6WTY2-F1
#
_cell.length_a   1.000
_cell.length_b   1.000
_cell.length_c   1.000
_cell.angle_alpha   90.00
_cell.angle_beta   90.00
_cell.angle_gamma   90.00
#
_symmetry.space_group_name_H-M   'P 1'
#
loop_
_entity.id
_entity.type
_entity.pdbx_description
1 polymer ?
#
loop_
_entity_poly.entity_id
_entity_poly.type
_entity_poly.pdbx_seq_one_letter_code
_entity_poly.pdbx_strand_id
1 'polypeptide(L)'
;MAALSVNCLNTLPISIAENELIFRKLEQGSDVLKIFLKRKPERCSVCVKLETRQVVFLRHVAGRSVLESAVDLREVKEVRLGKNSKAFDRWPDETRKYQNNECFVIIYGNMFTLKSVSCVGQNNSSQDRI
;
A
#
# COMPACT_ATOMS: atom_id res chain seq x y z
N MET A 1 18.99 11.33 -25.85
CA MET A 1 19.47 10.73 -24.59
C MET A 1 18.35 9.93 -23.96
N ALA A 2 18.69 8.72 -23.53
CA ALA A 2 17.86 7.55 -23.20
C ALA A 2 16.37 7.76 -22.87
N ALA A 3 15.52 7.17 -23.71
CA ALA A 3 14.20 6.68 -23.32
C ALA A 3 14.41 5.42 -22.47
N LEU A 4 14.09 5.48 -21.18
CA LEU A 4 13.88 4.27 -20.38
C LEU A 4 12.37 4.02 -20.34
N SER A 5 11.97 3.09 -21.21
CA SER A 5 10.66 2.46 -21.24
C SER A 5 10.32 1.94 -19.85
N VAL A 6 9.32 2.54 -19.22
CA VAL A 6 8.71 1.96 -18.02
C VAL A 6 7.75 0.87 -18.50
N ASN A 7 8.31 -0.24 -18.98
CA ASN A 7 7.55 -1.45 -19.32
C ASN A 7 7.12 -2.13 -18.01
N CYS A 8 6.03 -1.67 -17.40
CA CYS A 8 5.37 -2.35 -16.29
C CYS A 8 4.51 -3.56 -16.75
N LEU A 9 4.72 -4.10 -17.95
CA LEU A 9 3.87 -5.16 -18.53
C LEU A 9 4.63 -6.39 -19.04
N ASN A 10 5.87 -6.62 -18.58
CA ASN A 10 6.55 -7.89 -18.81
C ASN A 10 6.54 -8.74 -17.54
N THR A 11 5.34 -9.20 -17.14
CA THR A 11 5.24 -10.23 -16.11
C THR A 11 5.66 -11.56 -16.75
N LEU A 12 6.95 -11.90 -16.65
CA LEU A 12 7.39 -13.29 -16.78
C LEU A 12 6.53 -14.15 -15.84
N PRO A 13 6.23 -15.42 -16.18
CA PRO A 13 5.48 -16.28 -15.27
C PRO A 13 6.29 -16.43 -13.98
N ILE A 14 5.89 -15.68 -12.95
CA ILE A 14 6.38 -15.83 -11.58
C ILE A 14 6.08 -17.26 -11.18
N SER A 15 7.09 -17.99 -10.72
CA SER A 15 6.92 -19.40 -10.35
C SER A 15 5.89 -19.54 -9.24
N ILE A 16 5.26 -20.72 -9.14
CA ILE A 16 4.27 -20.99 -8.08
C ILE A 16 4.88 -20.72 -6.69
N ALA A 17 6.14 -21.12 -6.49
CA ALA A 17 6.87 -20.91 -5.24
C ALA A 17 7.09 -19.41 -4.92
N GLU A 18 7.41 -18.58 -5.92
CA GLU A 18 7.56 -17.13 -5.72
C GLU A 18 6.22 -16.46 -5.39
N ASN A 19 5.12 -16.90 -6.01
CA ASN A 19 3.79 -16.41 -5.69
C ASN A 19 3.38 -16.75 -4.25
N GLU A 20 3.65 -17.99 -3.81
CA GLU A 20 3.41 -18.38 -2.41
C GLU A 20 4.22 -17.52 -1.43
N LEU A 21 5.48 -17.21 -1.76
CA LEU A 21 6.30 -16.33 -0.94
C LEU A 21 5.73 -14.90 -0.89
N ILE A 22 5.26 -14.37 -2.02
CA ILE A 22 4.62 -13.05 -2.08
C ILE A 22 3.35 -13.04 -1.23
N PHE A 23 2.49 -14.04 -1.36
CA PHE A 23 1.26 -14.15 -0.57
C PHE A 23 1.56 -14.22 0.93
N ARG A 24 2.53 -15.02 1.36
CA ARG A 24 2.94 -15.08 2.77
C ARG A 24 3.43 -13.72 3.29
N LYS A 25 4.22 -12.99 2.50
CA LYS A 25 4.68 -11.64 2.87
C LYS A 25 3.51 -10.65 3.00
N LEU A 26 2.56 -10.70 2.07
CA LEU A 26 1.37 -9.86 2.11
C LEU A 26 0.46 -10.19 3.30
N GLU A 27 0.34 -11.47 3.67
CA GLU A 27 -0.41 -11.90 4.86
C GLU A 27 0.25 -11.49 6.18
N GLN A 28 1.59 -11.57 6.26
CA GLN A 28 2.35 -11.11 7.42
C GLN A 28 2.14 -9.61 7.69
N GLY A 29 2.00 -8.84 6.62
CA GLY A 29 1.75 -7.41 6.67
C GLY A 29 3.00 -6.55 6.68
N SER A 30 2.80 -5.25 6.56
CA SER A 30 3.87 -4.25 6.49
C SER A 30 3.44 -2.95 7.14
N ASP A 31 4.37 -2.27 7.81
CA ASP A 31 4.11 -0.98 8.40
C ASP A 31 4.07 0.10 7.31
N VAL A 32 3.01 0.91 7.35
CA VAL A 32 2.78 1.99 6.40
C VAL A 32 2.35 3.26 7.11
N LEU A 33 2.66 4.41 6.51
CA LEU A 33 2.03 5.68 6.85
C LEU A 33 0.84 5.88 5.91
N LYS A 34 -0.37 5.84 6.46
CA LYS A 34 -1.60 6.08 5.71
C LYS A 34 -1.89 7.57 5.66
N ILE A 35 -2.00 8.12 4.45
CA ILE A 35 -2.18 9.54 4.18
C ILE A 35 -3.66 9.81 3.92
N PHE A 36 -4.22 10.80 4.60
CA PHE A 36 -5.63 11.17 4.46
C PHE A 36 -5.79 12.59 3.93
N LEU A 37 -6.85 12.83 3.17
CA LEU A 37 -7.15 14.18 2.70
C LEU A 37 -7.66 15.10 3.82
N LYS A 38 -8.42 14.57 4.79
CA LYS A 38 -9.15 15.37 5.80
C LYS A 38 -8.65 15.23 7.24
N ARG A 39 -7.80 14.24 7.53
CA ARG A 39 -7.23 14.01 8.86
C ARG A 39 -5.72 13.87 8.78
N LYS A 40 -5.04 13.92 9.92
CA LYS A 40 -3.58 13.75 9.96
C LYS A 40 -3.18 12.36 9.45
N PRO A 41 -2.03 12.23 8.78
CA PRO A 41 -1.43 10.93 8.48
C PRO A 41 -1.25 10.10 9.75
N GLU A 42 -1.46 8.79 9.65
CA GLU A 42 -1.38 7.88 10.80
C GLU A 42 -0.62 6.61 10.40
N ARG A 43 0.21 6.11 11.31
CA ARG A 43 0.90 4.84 11.13
C ARG A 43 -0.03 3.68 11.43
N CYS A 44 0.01 2.68 10.57
CA CYS A 44 -0.74 1.44 10.71
C CYS A 44 0.00 0.30 10.02
N SER A 45 -0.38 -0.93 10.31
CA SER A 45 0.02 -2.10 9.53
C SER A 45 -1.00 -2.37 8.44
N VAL A 46 -0.54 -2.71 7.24
CA VAL A 46 -1.38 -3.22 6.16
C VAL A 46 -1.04 -4.68 5.89
N CYS A 47 -2.06 -5.54 5.85
CA CYS A 47 -1.90 -6.95 5.49
C CYS A 47 -3.04 -7.41 4.57
N VAL A 48 -2.85 -8.53 3.89
CA VAL A 48 -3.90 -9.18 3.11
C VAL A 48 -4.44 -10.35 3.89
N LYS A 49 -5.76 -10.42 4.07
CA LYS A 49 -6.46 -11.62 4.51
C LYS A 49 -6.90 -12.41 3.30
N LEU A 50 -6.21 -13.49 2.96
CA LEU A 50 -6.52 -14.29 1.76
C LEU A 50 -7.87 -15.00 1.88
N GLU A 51 -8.21 -15.47 3.09
CA GLU A 51 -9.49 -16.11 3.43
C GLU A 51 -10.71 -15.26 3.05
N THR A 52 -10.70 -13.96 3.41
CA THR A 52 -11.79 -13.02 3.11
C THR A 52 -11.53 -12.18 1.88
N ARG A 53 -10.35 -12.32 1.26
CA ARG A 53 -9.86 -11.51 0.13
C ARG A 53 -9.89 -10.01 0.42
N GLN A 54 -9.35 -9.61 1.57
CA GLN A 54 -9.37 -8.22 2.01
C GLN A 54 -7.97 -7.67 2.23
N VAL A 55 -7.72 -6.43 1.82
CA VAL A 55 -6.61 -5.62 2.34
C VAL A 55 -7.07 -4.97 3.63
N VAL A 56 -6.40 -5.24 4.73
CA VAL A 56 -6.77 -4.80 6.07
C VAL A 56 -5.74 -3.83 6.60
N PHE A 57 -6.22 -2.72 7.17
CA PHE A 57 -5.41 -1.73 7.86
C PHE A 57 -5.67 -1.84 9.37
N LEU A 58 -4.62 -2.09 10.14
CA LEU A 58 -4.65 -2.28 11.58
C LEU A 58 -3.85 -1.18 12.28
N ARG A 59 -4.47 -0.53 13.26
CA ARG A 59 -3.79 0.43 14.13
C ARG A 59 -3.32 -0.26 15.40
N HIS A 60 -2.11 0.03 15.84
CA HIS A 60 -1.63 -0.40 17.16
C HIS A 60 -2.08 0.58 18.24
N VAL A 61 -2.93 0.12 19.15
CA VAL A 61 -3.47 0.91 20.27
C VAL A 61 -3.29 0.11 21.55
N ALA A 62 -2.53 0.67 22.50
CA ALA A 62 -2.30 0.07 23.83
C ALA A 62 -1.88 -1.41 23.76
N GLY A 63 -0.92 -1.74 22.88
CA GLY A 63 -0.40 -3.10 22.72
C GLY A 63 -1.30 -4.07 21.94
N ARG A 64 -2.44 -3.61 21.41
CA ARG A 64 -3.35 -4.44 20.59
C ARG A 64 -3.51 -3.86 19.18
N SER A 65 -3.62 -4.75 18.20
CA SER A 65 -3.96 -4.39 16.82
C SER A 65 -5.48 -4.28 16.68
N VAL A 66 -5.97 -3.10 16.32
CA VAL A 66 -7.39 -2.81 16.14
C VAL A 66 -7.66 -2.56 14.65
N LEU A 67 -8.72 -3.17 14.13
CA LEU A 67 -9.16 -2.96 12.76
C LEU A 67 -9.55 -1.49 12.54
N GLU A 68 -8.85 -0.81 11.65
CA GLU A 68 -9.18 0.57 11.25
C GLU A 68 -10.06 0.60 10.01
N SER A 69 -9.69 -0.17 8.99
CA SER A 69 -10.45 -0.26 7.73
C SER A 69 -10.07 -1.51 6.96
N ALA A 70 -10.98 -2.00 6.12
CA ALA A 70 -10.72 -3.06 5.16
C ALA A 70 -11.17 -2.64 3.76
N VAL A 71 -10.48 -3.15 2.74
CA VAL A 71 -10.79 -3.00 1.33
C VAL A 71 -10.97 -4.40 0.76
N ASP A 72 -12.12 -4.69 0.15
CA ASP A 72 -12.32 -5.95 -0.56
C ASP A 72 -11.47 -5.93 -1.85
N LEU A 73 -10.64 -6.95 -2.05
CA LEU A 73 -9.78 -7.06 -3.23
C LEU A 73 -10.60 -7.11 -4.52
N ARG A 74 -11.86 -7.58 -4.48
CA ARG A 74 -12.76 -7.59 -5.65
C ARG A 74 -13.22 -6.20 -6.06
N GLU A 75 -13.18 -5.24 -5.14
CA GLU A 75 -13.53 -3.84 -5.41
C GLU A 75 -12.33 -3.01 -5.89
N VAL A 76 -11.10 -3.51 -5.75
CA VAL A 76 -9.90 -2.82 -6.22
C VAL A 76 -9.94 -2.71 -7.74
N LYS A 77 -9.83 -1.47 -8.23
CA LYS A 77 -9.81 -1.16 -9.66
C LYS A 77 -8.40 -0.91 -10.17
N GLU A 78 -7.56 -0.33 -9.33
CA GLU A 78 -6.22 0.09 -9.71
C GLU A 78 -5.34 0.26 -8.47
N VAL A 79 -4.06 -0.10 -8.59
CA VAL A 79 -3.02 0.29 -7.63
C VAL A 79 -2.00 1.14 -8.37
N ARG A 80 -1.90 2.42 -8.01
CA ARG A 80 -0.95 3.36 -8.60
C ARG A 80 0.29 3.45 -7.74
N LEU A 81 1.46 3.22 -8.34
CA LEU A 81 2.73 3.55 -7.69
C LEU A 81 2.94 5.07 -7.70
N GLY A 82 3.46 5.63 -6.63
CA GLY A 82 3.68 7.06 -6.49
C GLY A 82 2.65 7.84 -5.70
N LYS A 83 2.89 9.15 -5.64
CA LYS A 83 2.07 10.14 -4.91
C LYS A 83 0.87 10.60 -5.74
N ASN A 84 0.17 9.65 -6.37
CA ASN A 84 -0.89 9.93 -7.34
C ASN A 84 -2.27 10.21 -6.69
N SER A 85 -2.30 11.03 -5.65
CA SER A 85 -3.51 11.38 -4.90
C SER A 85 -3.37 12.76 -4.25
N LYS A 86 -4.48 13.52 -4.25
CA LYS A 86 -4.58 14.83 -3.58
C LYS A 86 -4.25 14.79 -2.07
N ALA A 87 -4.29 13.61 -1.47
CA ALA A 87 -3.89 13.43 -0.08
C ALA A 87 -2.40 13.76 0.15
N PHE A 88 -1.53 13.49 -0.83
CA PHE A 88 -0.11 13.82 -0.74
C PHE A 88 0.14 15.33 -0.85
N ASP A 89 -0.59 16.02 -1.73
CA ASP A 89 -0.53 17.48 -1.87
C ASP A 89 -0.98 18.22 -0.60
N ARG A 90 -1.87 17.60 0.19
CA ARG A 90 -2.35 18.14 1.46
C ARG A 90 -1.31 18.07 2.58
N TRP A 91 -0.43 17.07 2.55
CA TRP A 91 0.58 16.82 3.58
C TRP A 91 2.00 16.80 2.99
N PRO A 92 2.46 17.91 2.37
CA PRO A 92 3.77 17.93 1.71
C PRO A 92 4.91 17.77 2.70
N ASP A 93 4.78 18.29 3.93
CA ASP A 93 5.86 18.22 4.94
C ASP A 93 6.08 16.80 5.45
N GLU A 94 5.02 16.00 5.55
CA GLU A 94 5.13 14.60 5.92
C GLU A 94 5.56 13.71 4.76
N THR A 95 5.20 14.07 3.53
CA THR A 95 5.33 13.18 2.37
C THR A 95 6.55 13.47 1.49
N ARG A 96 7.12 14.69 1.52
CA ARG A 96 8.25 15.10 0.65
C ARG A 96 9.51 14.27 0.84
N LYS A 97 9.73 13.77 2.06
CA LYS A 97 10.89 12.93 2.41
C LYS A 97 10.87 11.53 1.78
N TYR A 98 9.71 11.07 1.31
CA TYR A 98 9.55 9.76 0.70
C TYR A 98 9.66 9.82 -0.82
N GLN A 99 10.27 8.82 -1.42
CA GLN A 99 10.38 8.67 -2.87
C GLN A 99 9.06 8.15 -3.47
N ASN A 100 8.91 8.30 -4.79
CA ASN A 100 7.68 7.91 -5.47
C ASN A 100 7.48 6.38 -5.47
N ASN A 101 8.56 5.60 -5.54
CA ASN A 101 8.53 4.13 -5.43
C ASN A 101 8.19 3.63 -4.02
N GLU A 102 8.27 4.47 -3.00
CA GLU A 102 7.83 4.15 -1.62
C GLU A 102 6.36 4.49 -1.39
N CYS A 103 5.70 5.15 -2.35
CA CYS A 103 4.32 5.59 -2.23
C CYS A 103 3.42 4.75 -3.13
N PHE A 104 2.17 4.56 -2.71
CA PHE A 104 1.16 3.98 -3.57
C PHE A 104 -0.25 4.43 -3.20
N VAL A 105 -1.18 4.27 -4.15
CA VAL A 105 -2.60 4.58 -3.99
C VAL A 105 -3.44 3.40 -4.46
N ILE A 106 -4.24 2.85 -3.57
CA ILE A 106 -5.24 1.84 -3.91
C ILE A 106 -6.55 2.56 -4.23
N ILE A 107 -7.06 2.38 -5.44
CA ILE A 107 -8.35 2.90 -5.89
C ILE A 107 -9.34 1.74 -5.94
N TYR A 108 -10.48 1.90 -5.26
CA TYR A 108 -11.44 0.81 -5.07
C TYR A 108 -12.89 1.32 -4.98
N GLY A 109 -13.83 0.42 -5.24
CA GLY A 109 -15.27 0.64 -5.10
C GLY A 109 -16.06 0.10 -6.28
N ASN A 110 -17.38 0.11 -6.14
CA ASN A 110 -18.34 -0.34 -7.14
C ASN A 110 -19.24 0.78 -7.69
N MET A 111 -19.03 2.01 -7.22
CA MET A 111 -19.78 3.20 -7.64
C MET A 111 -18.98 4.01 -8.66
N PHE A 112 -19.65 4.95 -9.33
CA PHE A 112 -18.99 5.91 -10.24
C PHE A 112 -17.88 6.70 -9.52
N THR A 113 -18.16 7.16 -8.30
CA THR A 113 -17.16 7.81 -7.44
C THR A 113 -16.40 6.76 -6.65
N LEU A 114 -15.21 6.41 -7.11
CA LEU A 114 -14.31 5.48 -6.43
C LEU A 114 -13.71 6.10 -5.17
N LYS A 115 -13.38 5.24 -4.21
CA LYS A 115 -12.62 5.59 -3.00
C LYS A 115 -11.13 5.34 -3.25
N SER A 116 -10.29 5.96 -2.44
CA SER A 116 -8.84 5.77 -2.49
C SER A 116 -8.22 5.68 -1.11
N VAL A 117 -7.26 4.77 -0.93
CA VAL A 117 -6.32 4.78 0.20
C VAL A 117 -4.93 5.12 -0.31
N SER A 118 -4.32 6.16 0.27
CA SER A 118 -2.96 6.58 -0.05
C SER A 118 -2.01 6.15 1.07
N CYS A 119 -0.90 5.53 0.70
CA CYS A 119 0.04 4.95 1.64
C CYS A 119 1.47 5.27 1.25
N VAL A 120 2.33 5.33 2.26
CA VAL A 120 3.77 5.26 2.12
C VAL A 120 4.23 3.96 2.77
N GLY A 121 4.83 3.08 1.96
CA GLY A 121 5.54 1.91 2.44
C GLY A 121 6.77 2.32 3.23
N GLN A 122 6.95 1.73 4.40
CA GLN A 122 8.19 1.88 5.12
C GLN A 122 9.15 0.79 4.62
N ASN A 123 10.24 1.20 3.94
CA ASN A 123 11.35 0.28 3.75
C ASN A 123 11.92 -0.02 5.14
N ASN A 124 11.75 -1.27 5.59
CA ASN A 124 12.44 -1.77 6.77
C ASN A 124 13.92 -1.95 6.42
N SER A 125 14.66 -0.84 6.28
CA SER A 125 16.13 -0.81 6.16
C SER A 125 16.86 -1.29 7.42
N SER A 126 16.18 -2.08 8.26
CA SER A 126 16.71 -2.73 9.46
C SER A 126 16.75 -4.26 9.33
N GLN A 127 16.34 -4.85 8.19
CA GLN A 127 16.50 -6.29 7.93
C GLN A 127 17.76 -6.67 7.12
N ASP A 128 18.57 -5.71 6.67
CA ASP A 128 19.84 -5.96 5.96
C ASP A 128 21.10 -5.88 6.87
N ARG A 129 20.97 -6.22 8.16
CA ARG A 129 22.13 -6.29 9.09
C ARG A 129 22.26 -7.66 9.76
N ILE A 130 22.25 -8.72 8.97
CA ILE A 130 22.76 -10.03 9.38
C ILE A 130 24.02 -10.32 8.56
#